data_AF-A0A3D1IDI6-F1
#
_entry.id   AF-A0A3D1IDI6-F1
#
_cell.length_a   1.000
_cell.length_b   1.000
_cell.length_c   1.000
_cell.angle_alpha   90.00
_cell.angle_beta   90.00
_cell.angle_gamma   90.00
#
_symmetry.space_group_name_H-M   'P 1'
#
loop_
_entity.id
_entity.type
_entity.pdbx_description
1 polymer ?
#
loop_
_entity_poly.entity_id
_entity_poly.type
_entity_poly.pdbx_seq_one_letter_code
_entity_poly.pdbx_strand_id
1 'polypeptide(L)'
;LAEDRVGANTADPCETAQWVEAAFDLSHYRGREVRVRFTYFTDMAAVEDGALLDNISIPAIDFRDDFEGLDLTGWQAQGFTLSSGRHELAVPHFYLLEYRDPYRAFDTVKNYDQALSHPGFTFFPVRDGEMSAINVNYRPGVVMWYYNGEYLWSQNEPSETGPGRGFLLVVDANPQEFQFPGLPQQYFQTADGWTHWQFDDAAQPLLRDGFVDAMCFQRRPAYYSTDVAPEDAARCSEVLVDGEPAMERLIWDERPLMYGYTIINEFLPGPERRARKSGGSLFDLRIRDGQTQYRLYDRALRGMHSADAPFAIEDFADGLEVYRPRDGVMSRQSASPFAAVSAFTDERPNRYQNPTLPFGGADIPEAGFSYTLEPPEPRAPEGSEVRVDFRWR
;
A
#
# COMPACT_ATOMS: atom_id res chain seq x y z
N LEU A 1 -13.93 -1.94 -4.61
CA LEU A 1 -12.77 -2.50 -3.88
C LEU A 1 -12.80 -1.96 -2.44
N ALA A 2 -11.92 -2.45 -1.57
CA ALA A 2 -11.61 -1.84 -0.26
C ALA A 2 -11.60 -0.30 -0.36
N GLU A 3 -10.85 0.23 -1.31
CA GLU A 3 -10.64 1.66 -1.53
C GLU A 3 -11.91 2.51 -1.68
N ASP A 4 -12.99 1.96 -2.24
CA ASP A 4 -14.26 2.67 -2.43
C ASP A 4 -15.12 2.70 -1.15
N ARG A 5 -14.77 1.88 -0.16
CA ARG A 5 -15.42 1.83 1.16
C ARG A 5 -14.81 2.82 2.15
N VAL A 6 -13.66 3.42 1.83
CA VAL A 6 -13.01 4.43 2.68
C VAL A 6 -14.00 5.59 2.89
N GLY A 7 -14.50 5.73 4.13
CA GLY A 7 -15.48 6.75 4.49
C GLY A 7 -16.94 6.43 4.15
N ALA A 8 -17.25 5.25 3.59
CA ALA A 8 -18.61 4.78 3.35
C ALA A 8 -19.05 3.79 4.45
N ASN A 9 -19.79 4.28 5.45
CA ASN A 9 -20.37 3.45 6.50
C ASN A 9 -21.67 2.77 6.02
N THR A 10 -21.57 1.75 5.16
CA THR A 10 -22.69 0.83 4.94
C THR A 10 -22.58 -0.31 5.94
N ALA A 11 -23.47 -0.34 6.94
CA ALA A 11 -23.52 -1.45 7.90
C ALA A 11 -23.85 -2.75 7.17
N ASP A 12 -22.94 -3.72 7.17
CA ASP A 12 -23.21 -5.07 6.70
C ASP A 12 -23.93 -5.84 7.82
N PRO A 13 -25.17 -6.32 7.61
CA PRO A 13 -25.85 -7.15 8.60
C PRO A 13 -25.09 -8.44 8.93
N CYS A 14 -24.14 -8.88 8.07
CA CYS A 14 -23.25 -10.00 8.34
C CYS A 14 -22.10 -9.66 9.29
N GLU A 15 -21.82 -8.38 9.54
CA GLU A 15 -20.80 -7.91 10.49
C GLU A 15 -21.37 -7.71 11.91
N THR A 16 -22.68 -7.88 12.09
CA THR A 16 -23.29 -7.76 13.43
C THR A 16 -23.22 -9.10 14.17
N ALA A 17 -22.42 -9.19 15.24
CA ALA A 17 -22.36 -10.38 16.09
C ALA A 17 -23.74 -10.76 16.64
N GLN A 18 -24.08 -12.05 16.59
CA GLN A 18 -25.33 -12.62 17.10
C GLN A 18 -25.04 -13.76 18.06
N TRP A 19 -25.83 -13.89 19.12
CA TRP A 19 -25.83 -15.10 19.95
C TRP A 19 -26.53 -16.24 19.20
N VAL A 20 -25.86 -17.38 19.08
CA VAL A 20 -26.40 -18.58 18.42
C VAL A 20 -26.39 -19.73 19.41
N GLU A 21 -27.54 -20.41 19.55
CA GLU A 21 -27.65 -21.61 20.38
C GLU A 21 -27.02 -22.81 19.65
N ALA A 22 -26.04 -23.45 20.27
CA ALA A 22 -25.40 -24.66 19.78
C ALA A 22 -25.73 -25.87 20.66
N ALA A 23 -26.18 -26.97 20.05
CA ALA A 23 -26.54 -28.20 20.74
C ALA A 23 -25.73 -29.39 20.22
N PHE A 24 -25.19 -30.20 21.14
CA PHE A 24 -24.37 -31.37 20.83
C PHE A 24 -24.90 -32.60 21.56
N ASP A 25 -25.16 -33.70 20.83
CA ASP A 25 -25.63 -34.94 21.45
C ASP A 25 -24.48 -35.69 22.14
N LEU A 26 -24.59 -35.84 23.46
CA LEU A 26 -23.64 -36.61 24.28
C LEU A 26 -24.13 -38.04 24.59
N SER A 27 -25.23 -38.50 23.98
CA SER A 27 -25.87 -39.80 24.28
C SER A 27 -24.92 -41.00 24.14
N HIS A 28 -23.95 -40.92 23.23
CA HIS A 28 -22.93 -41.95 23.05
C HIS A 28 -22.07 -42.20 24.30
N TYR A 29 -21.98 -41.22 25.20
CA TYR A 29 -21.15 -41.28 26.41
C TYR A 29 -21.91 -41.66 27.67
N ARG A 30 -23.17 -42.10 27.57
CA ARG A 30 -23.99 -42.50 28.73
C ARG A 30 -23.28 -43.53 29.61
N GLY A 31 -23.32 -43.29 30.93
CA GLY A 31 -22.68 -44.15 31.94
C GLY A 31 -21.16 -44.04 31.99
N ARG A 32 -20.55 -43.10 31.25
CA ARG A 32 -19.10 -42.83 31.29
C ARG A 32 -18.85 -41.44 31.85
N GLU A 33 -17.69 -41.29 32.50
CA GLU A 33 -17.14 -39.97 32.81
C GLU A 33 -16.45 -39.42 31.56
N VAL A 34 -16.79 -38.19 31.18
CA VAL A 34 -16.21 -37.50 30.01
C VAL A 34 -15.83 -36.07 30.36
N ARG A 35 -14.82 -35.54 29.65
CA ARG A 35 -14.42 -34.14 29.74
C ARG A 35 -14.90 -33.39 28.50
N VAL A 36 -15.72 -32.38 28.70
CA VAL A 36 -16.09 -31.41 27.65
C VAL A 36 -15.06 -30.30 27.64
N ARG A 37 -14.60 -29.91 26.46
CA ARG A 37 -13.61 -28.85 26.27
C ARG A 37 -14.03 -27.94 25.15
N PHE A 38 -14.04 -26.63 25.42
CA PHE A 38 -14.10 -25.61 24.40
C PHE A 38 -12.68 -25.23 24.02
N THR A 39 -12.39 -25.20 22.72
CA THR A 39 -11.07 -24.84 22.21
C THR A 39 -11.27 -23.76 21.16
N TYR A 40 -10.70 -22.59 21.42
CA TYR A 40 -10.60 -21.53 20.43
C TYR A 40 -9.23 -21.66 19.75
N PHE A 41 -9.22 -21.74 18.42
CA PHE A 41 -8.02 -21.87 17.61
C PHE A 41 -8.11 -20.88 16.46
N THR A 42 -7.10 -20.02 16.35
CA THR A 42 -6.96 -19.06 15.24
C THR A 42 -5.91 -19.57 14.27
N ASP A 43 -6.01 -19.13 13.01
CA ASP A 43 -4.89 -19.22 12.10
C ASP A 43 -3.90 -18.06 12.37
N MET A 44 -2.90 -17.93 11.50
CA MET A 44 -1.86 -16.90 11.61
C MET A 44 -2.17 -15.65 10.77
N ALA A 45 -3.34 -15.57 10.13
CA ALA A 45 -3.59 -14.58 9.08
C ALA A 45 -4.36 -13.36 9.60
N ALA A 46 -5.47 -13.58 10.30
CA ALA A 46 -6.38 -12.50 10.73
C ALA A 46 -6.75 -12.63 12.21
N VAL A 47 -7.01 -11.49 12.83
CA VAL A 47 -7.50 -11.39 14.21
C VAL A 47 -8.86 -10.70 14.17
N GLU A 48 -9.87 -11.42 14.65
CA GLU A 48 -11.25 -10.96 14.78
C GLU A 48 -11.65 -10.92 16.26
N ASP A 49 -12.87 -10.47 16.57
CA ASP A 49 -13.41 -10.29 17.94
C ASP A 49 -13.44 -11.57 18.82
N GLY A 50 -13.09 -12.73 18.25
CA GLY A 50 -12.94 -13.97 19.00
C GLY A 50 -14.24 -14.74 19.16
N ALA A 51 -14.37 -15.44 20.30
CA ALA A 51 -15.55 -16.25 20.61
C ALA A 51 -15.98 -16.03 22.07
N LEU A 52 -17.27 -15.76 22.25
CA LEU A 52 -17.93 -15.72 23.55
C LEU A 52 -18.83 -16.94 23.70
N LEU A 53 -18.87 -17.51 24.91
CA LEU A 53 -19.68 -18.65 25.28
C LEU A 53 -20.50 -18.26 26.51
N ASP A 54 -21.78 -18.59 26.50
CA ASP A 54 -22.69 -18.24 27.59
C ASP A 54 -23.83 -19.29 27.70
N ASN A 55 -24.49 -19.33 28.85
CA ASN A 55 -25.66 -20.16 29.14
C ASN A 55 -25.45 -21.66 28.86
N ILE A 56 -24.33 -22.22 29.35
CA ILE A 56 -24.02 -23.64 29.18
C ILE A 56 -24.95 -24.49 30.04
N SER A 57 -25.58 -25.51 29.44
CA SER A 57 -26.51 -26.41 30.12
C SER A 57 -26.28 -27.86 29.71
N ILE A 58 -26.20 -28.76 30.70
CA ILE A 58 -26.19 -30.21 30.51
C ILE A 58 -27.31 -30.82 31.37
N PRO A 59 -28.56 -30.87 30.85
CA PRO A 59 -29.73 -31.27 31.64
C PRO A 59 -29.64 -32.67 32.25
N ALA A 60 -28.93 -33.59 31.60
CA ALA A 60 -28.81 -34.98 32.06
C ALA A 60 -28.09 -35.14 33.41
N ILE A 61 -27.34 -34.11 33.84
CA ILE A 61 -26.63 -34.08 35.12
C ILE A 61 -26.98 -32.83 35.95
N ASP A 62 -28.05 -32.12 35.57
CA ASP A 62 -28.48 -30.87 36.20
C ASP A 62 -27.38 -29.79 36.30
N PHE A 63 -26.49 -29.75 35.31
CA PHE A 63 -25.43 -28.74 35.23
C PHE A 63 -25.90 -27.53 34.44
N ARG A 64 -25.67 -26.33 34.98
CA ARG A 64 -25.89 -25.04 34.33
C ARG A 64 -24.83 -24.02 34.77
N ASP A 65 -24.41 -23.19 33.84
CA ASP A 65 -23.53 -22.05 34.10
C ASP A 65 -23.87 -20.90 33.13
N ASP A 66 -24.18 -19.74 33.68
CA ASP A 66 -24.45 -18.47 32.98
C ASP A 66 -23.30 -17.47 33.12
N PHE A 67 -22.19 -17.88 33.77
CA PHE A 67 -21.00 -17.07 33.97
C PHE A 67 -21.22 -15.74 34.71
N GLU A 68 -22.33 -15.58 35.45
CA GLU A 68 -22.62 -14.39 36.27
C GLU A 68 -21.88 -14.40 37.63
N GLY A 69 -21.16 -15.50 37.93
CA GLY A 69 -20.30 -15.63 39.09
C GLY A 69 -19.06 -14.73 39.04
N LEU A 70 -18.37 -14.59 40.18
CA LEU A 70 -17.12 -13.80 40.26
C LEU A 70 -15.91 -14.54 39.69
N ASP A 71 -16.02 -15.85 39.47
CA ASP A 71 -14.93 -16.70 38.98
C ASP A 71 -15.47 -17.84 38.10
N LEU A 72 -14.55 -18.62 37.53
CA LEU A 72 -14.85 -19.77 36.68
C LEU A 72 -14.90 -21.07 37.51
N THR A 73 -15.50 -21.04 38.70
CA THR A 73 -15.63 -22.22 39.55
C THR A 73 -16.33 -23.36 38.79
N GLY A 74 -15.68 -24.53 38.73
CA GLY A 74 -16.17 -25.68 37.95
C GLY A 74 -15.51 -25.82 36.57
N TRP A 75 -14.77 -24.81 36.11
CA TRP A 75 -14.03 -24.83 34.85
C TRP A 75 -12.52 -24.80 35.05
N GLN A 76 -11.79 -25.47 34.16
CA GLN A 76 -10.35 -25.31 34.03
C GLN A 76 -10.06 -24.43 32.80
N ALA A 77 -9.91 -23.13 33.04
CA ALA A 77 -9.62 -22.17 31.97
C ALA A 77 -8.12 -22.14 31.63
N GLN A 78 -7.83 -22.22 30.33
CA GLN A 78 -6.50 -21.99 29.76
C GLN A 78 -6.65 -21.05 28.56
N GLY A 79 -6.68 -19.74 28.83
CA GLY A 79 -6.86 -18.69 27.83
C GLY A 79 -8.21 -17.98 27.92
N PHE A 80 -9.32 -18.71 28.11
CA PHE A 80 -10.63 -18.11 28.37
C PHE A 80 -10.64 -17.34 29.71
N THR A 81 -11.35 -16.21 29.73
CA THR A 81 -11.58 -15.37 30.91
C THR A 81 -13.04 -14.92 30.94
N LEU A 82 -13.55 -14.56 32.12
CA LEU A 82 -14.82 -13.83 32.19
C LEU A 82 -14.67 -12.48 31.48
N SER A 83 -15.66 -12.13 30.65
CA SER A 83 -15.68 -10.89 29.87
C SER A 83 -16.94 -10.10 30.20
N SER A 84 -16.79 -8.80 30.39
CA SER A 84 -17.90 -7.85 30.50
C SER A 84 -18.43 -7.40 29.13
N GLY A 85 -17.89 -7.95 28.03
CA GLY A 85 -18.14 -7.50 26.66
C GLY A 85 -17.38 -6.23 26.28
N ARG A 86 -16.57 -5.65 27.18
CA ARG A 86 -15.70 -4.51 26.89
C ARG A 86 -14.33 -4.71 27.51
N HIS A 87 -13.29 -4.55 26.69
CA HIS A 87 -11.91 -4.66 27.09
C HIS A 87 -11.18 -3.34 26.85
N GLU A 88 -10.38 -2.92 27.83
CA GLU A 88 -9.45 -1.81 27.69
C GLU A 88 -8.04 -2.39 27.68
N LEU A 89 -7.37 -2.30 26.54
CA LEU A 89 -6.04 -2.85 26.33
C LEU A 89 -5.04 -1.72 26.19
N ALA A 90 -3.99 -1.75 27.01
CA ALA A 90 -2.84 -0.89 26.79
C ALA A 90 -2.04 -1.45 25.60
N VAL A 91 -2.01 -0.70 24.51
CA VAL A 91 -1.27 -1.06 23.30
C VAL A 91 -0.05 -0.15 23.15
N PRO A 92 1.12 -0.69 22.77
CA PRO A 92 2.28 0.14 22.50
C PRO A 92 2.09 0.88 21.18
N HIS A 93 2.57 2.12 21.15
CA HIS A 93 2.74 2.89 19.93
C HIS A 93 4.07 3.65 20.06
N PHE A 94 4.81 3.75 18.96
CA PHE A 94 6.15 4.37 18.97
C PHE A 94 6.60 4.71 17.55
N TYR A 95 7.66 5.50 17.46
CA TYR A 95 8.31 5.84 16.22
C TYR A 95 9.56 4.98 16.01
N LEU A 96 9.78 4.52 14.78
CA LEU A 96 11.05 3.90 14.37
C LEU A 96 11.72 4.81 13.35
N LEU A 97 13.00 5.12 13.56
CA LEU A 97 13.81 5.91 12.64
C LEU A 97 14.90 4.98 12.08
N GLU A 98 14.96 4.89 10.76
CA GLU A 98 16.02 4.16 10.05
C GLU A 98 16.62 5.06 8.97
N TYR A 99 17.93 4.98 8.75
CA TYR A 99 18.57 5.64 7.62
C TYR A 99 18.68 4.64 6.47
N ARG A 100 18.09 4.97 5.31
CA ARG A 100 18.07 4.12 4.12
C ARG A 100 18.75 4.85 2.98
N ASP A 101 19.64 4.15 2.26
CA ASP A 101 20.32 4.67 1.08
C ASP A 101 20.36 3.60 -0.03
N PRO A 102 19.43 3.69 -1.00
CA PRO A 102 19.40 2.80 -2.17
C PRO A 102 20.66 2.84 -3.04
N TYR A 103 21.47 3.90 -2.96
CA TYR A 103 22.64 4.11 -3.82
C TYR A 103 23.95 3.74 -3.13
N ARG A 104 23.90 3.37 -1.85
CA ARG A 104 25.09 3.00 -1.10
C ARG A 104 25.75 1.75 -1.67
N ALA A 105 27.06 1.83 -1.88
CA ALA A 105 27.91 0.67 -2.14
C ALA A 105 28.53 0.18 -0.83
N PHE A 106 28.59 -1.14 -0.66
CA PHE A 106 29.28 -1.78 0.45
C PHE A 106 30.31 -2.77 -0.10
N ASP A 107 31.50 -2.81 0.49
CA ASP A 107 32.61 -3.63 -0.01
C ASP A 107 32.35 -5.14 0.14
N THR A 108 31.66 -5.54 1.21
CA THR A 108 31.55 -6.95 1.62
C THR A 108 30.12 -7.50 1.56
N VAL A 109 29.11 -6.65 1.47
CA VAL A 109 27.70 -7.06 1.51
C VAL A 109 26.93 -6.47 0.35
N LYS A 110 25.84 -7.12 -0.04
CA LYS A 110 24.95 -6.60 -1.07
C LYS A 110 24.01 -5.57 -0.45
N ASN A 111 23.92 -4.38 -1.05
CA ASN A 111 22.86 -3.46 -0.74
C ASN A 111 21.53 -4.00 -1.31
N TYR A 112 20.63 -4.47 -0.43
CA TYR A 112 19.30 -4.91 -0.87
C TYR A 112 18.39 -3.73 -1.23
N ASP A 113 18.64 -2.55 -0.65
CA ASP A 113 17.91 -1.32 -0.98
C ASP A 113 18.24 -0.81 -2.38
N GLN A 114 19.32 -1.31 -3.00
CA GLN A 114 19.62 -1.04 -4.40
C GLN A 114 18.43 -1.36 -5.31
N ALA A 115 17.57 -2.32 -4.95
CA ALA A 115 16.35 -2.58 -5.73
C ALA A 115 15.42 -1.35 -5.83
N LEU A 116 15.43 -0.46 -4.84
CA LEU A 116 14.66 0.80 -4.80
C LEU A 116 15.27 1.89 -5.70
N SER A 117 16.54 1.77 -6.07
CA SER A 117 17.24 2.70 -6.97
C SER A 117 17.02 2.38 -8.45
N HIS A 118 16.23 1.35 -8.78
CA HIS A 118 16.02 0.93 -10.15
C HIS A 118 14.66 1.39 -10.68
N PRO A 119 14.61 2.02 -11.86
CA PRO A 119 13.40 2.67 -12.35
C PRO A 119 12.21 1.73 -12.53
N GLY A 120 11.02 2.10 -12.05
CA GLY A 120 9.77 1.45 -12.42
C GLY A 120 9.07 2.28 -13.50
N PHE A 121 9.34 2.03 -14.79
CA PHE A 121 8.73 2.84 -15.86
C PHE A 121 7.21 2.71 -15.83
N THR A 122 6.55 3.81 -15.56
CA THR A 122 5.09 3.93 -15.63
C THR A 122 4.74 4.73 -16.86
N PHE A 123 4.22 4.06 -17.88
CA PHE A 123 3.98 4.64 -19.19
C PHE A 123 2.64 5.37 -19.28
N PHE A 124 2.62 6.44 -20.07
CA PHE A 124 1.46 7.25 -20.37
C PHE A 124 1.59 7.88 -21.77
N PRO A 125 0.49 8.08 -22.51
CA PRO A 125 0.53 8.80 -23.78
C PRO A 125 0.68 10.30 -23.55
N VAL A 126 1.35 10.98 -24.47
CA VAL A 126 1.38 12.45 -24.56
C VAL A 126 0.55 12.92 -25.75
N ARG A 127 0.30 14.24 -25.85
CA ARG A 127 -0.66 14.85 -26.81
C ARG A 127 -0.49 14.46 -28.28
N ASP A 128 0.69 14.02 -28.69
CA ASP A 128 1.00 13.64 -30.07
C ASP A 128 0.85 12.11 -30.33
N GLY A 129 0.30 11.36 -29.38
CA GLY A 129 0.16 9.90 -29.44
C GLY A 129 1.46 9.14 -29.14
N GLU A 130 2.57 9.85 -28.96
CA GLU A 130 3.82 9.27 -28.47
C GLU A 130 3.68 8.80 -27.02
N MET A 131 4.49 7.80 -26.65
CA MET A 131 4.54 7.28 -25.29
C MET A 131 5.70 7.88 -24.52
N SER A 132 5.42 8.36 -23.31
CA SER A 132 6.43 8.72 -22.31
C SER A 132 6.31 7.78 -21.11
N ALA A 133 7.33 7.76 -20.28
CA ALA A 133 7.29 7.07 -19.00
C ALA A 133 7.75 8.01 -17.89
N ILE A 134 7.13 7.89 -16.72
CA ILE A 134 7.70 8.44 -15.49
C ILE A 134 8.50 7.37 -14.77
N ASN A 135 9.46 7.82 -14.00
CA ASN A 135 10.12 7.05 -12.97
C ASN A 135 10.21 7.90 -11.70
N VAL A 136 9.91 7.30 -10.55
CA VAL A 136 9.99 7.95 -9.24
C VAL A 136 11.05 7.20 -8.44
N ASN A 137 12.16 7.87 -8.16
CA ASN A 137 13.34 7.29 -7.53
C ASN A 137 13.28 7.46 -6.02
N TYR A 138 13.48 6.36 -5.27
CA TYR A 138 13.58 6.44 -3.82
C TYR A 138 14.81 7.25 -3.43
N ARG A 139 14.61 8.31 -2.63
CA ARG A 139 15.70 9.13 -2.11
C ARG A 139 16.39 8.46 -0.91
N PRO A 140 17.67 8.75 -0.65
CA PRO A 140 18.27 8.50 0.65
C PRO A 140 17.68 9.40 1.74
N GLY A 141 17.62 8.90 2.97
CA GLY A 141 17.20 9.71 4.11
C GLY A 141 16.81 8.89 5.34
N VAL A 142 16.31 9.60 6.35
CA VAL A 142 15.69 9.01 7.54
C VAL A 142 14.25 8.65 7.21
N VAL A 143 13.97 7.36 7.06
CA VAL A 143 12.61 6.84 7.01
C VAL A 143 12.07 6.78 8.43
N MET A 144 10.93 7.41 8.64
CA MET A 144 10.21 7.36 9.89
C MET A 144 9.00 6.44 9.75
N TRP A 145 8.86 5.48 10.64
CA TRP A 145 7.69 4.63 10.75
C TRP A 145 6.91 4.98 12.01
N TYR A 146 5.58 5.00 11.91
CA TYR A 146 4.68 5.04 13.05
C TYR A 146 4.11 3.64 13.28
N TYR A 147 4.44 3.07 14.44
CA TYR A 147 3.89 1.82 14.92
C TYR A 147 2.69 2.12 15.83
N ASN A 148 1.53 1.51 15.57
CA ASN A 148 0.35 1.62 16.42
C ASN A 148 -0.26 0.23 16.71
N GLY A 149 -0.07 -0.24 17.95
CA GLY A 149 -0.58 -1.54 18.41
C GLY A 149 -2.11 -1.64 18.52
N GLU A 150 -2.86 -0.55 18.35
CA GLU A 150 -4.33 -0.55 18.29
C GLU A 150 -4.85 -1.43 17.14
N TYR A 151 -4.09 -1.53 16.04
CA TYR A 151 -4.49 -2.24 14.82
C TYR A 151 -4.04 -3.70 14.76
N LEU A 152 -4.14 -4.39 15.91
CA LEU A 152 -4.09 -5.85 16.06
C LEU A 152 -2.96 -6.55 15.26
N TRP A 153 -1.75 -5.98 15.31
CA TRP A 153 -0.49 -6.60 14.85
C TRP A 153 -0.31 -6.80 13.33
N SER A 154 -1.26 -6.42 12.49
CA SER A 154 -1.12 -6.56 11.02
C SER A 154 -2.04 -5.68 10.17
N GLN A 155 -3.08 -5.06 10.75
CA GLN A 155 -4.08 -4.33 9.98
C GLN A 155 -3.51 -2.99 9.49
N ASN A 156 -3.39 -2.84 8.17
CA ASN A 156 -2.87 -1.64 7.52
C ASN A 156 -3.75 -1.19 6.34
N GLU A 157 -4.95 -1.75 6.19
CA GLU A 157 -5.84 -1.47 5.06
C GLU A 157 -6.73 -0.27 5.37
N PRO A 158 -6.50 0.91 4.75
CA PRO A 158 -7.23 2.13 5.11
C PRO A 158 -8.73 2.09 4.79
N SER A 159 -9.20 1.12 3.99
CA SER A 159 -10.64 0.92 3.84
C SER A 159 -11.34 0.35 5.05
N GLU A 160 -10.59 -0.36 5.90
CA GLU A 160 -11.12 -1.01 7.11
C GLU A 160 -10.90 -0.08 8.30
N THR A 161 -9.69 0.45 8.44
CA THR A 161 -9.26 1.23 9.61
C THR A 161 -9.45 2.74 9.44
N GLY A 162 -9.65 3.20 8.21
CA GLY A 162 -9.68 4.60 7.82
C GLY A 162 -8.33 5.11 7.30
N PRO A 163 -8.30 6.28 6.65
CA PRO A 163 -7.08 6.87 6.11
C PRO A 163 -5.99 7.02 7.18
N GLY A 164 -4.74 6.63 6.87
CA GLY A 164 -3.57 6.87 7.73
C GLY A 164 -3.57 6.09 9.04
N ARG A 165 -4.49 5.13 9.20
CA ARG A 165 -4.67 4.32 10.39
C ARG A 165 -4.23 2.90 10.11
N GLY A 166 -3.23 2.43 10.83
CA GLY A 166 -2.68 1.10 10.60
C GLY A 166 -1.61 0.74 11.61
N PHE A 167 -1.30 -0.55 11.66
CA PHE A 167 -0.36 -1.16 12.56
C PHE A 167 1.07 -0.62 12.39
N LEU A 168 1.52 -0.46 11.16
CA LEU A 168 2.86 0.02 10.83
C LEU A 168 2.85 0.78 9.51
N LEU A 169 2.98 2.10 9.58
CA LEU A 169 2.89 2.99 8.43
C LEU A 169 4.15 3.87 8.32
N VAL A 170 4.58 4.15 7.09
CA VAL A 170 5.62 5.15 6.83
C VAL A 170 5.01 6.55 7.02
N VAL A 171 5.74 7.41 7.71
CA VAL A 171 5.43 8.84 7.83
C VAL A 171 6.02 9.53 6.60
N ASP A 172 5.14 10.02 5.74
CA ASP A 172 5.53 10.71 4.52
C ASP A 172 5.93 12.16 4.81
N ALA A 173 7.21 12.48 4.61
CA ALA A 173 7.73 13.84 4.76
C ALA A 173 7.17 14.83 3.73
N ASN A 174 6.69 14.35 2.58
CA ASN A 174 6.17 15.13 1.47
C ASN A 174 4.83 14.55 0.94
N PRO A 175 3.73 14.56 1.71
CA PRO A 175 2.48 13.93 1.30
C PRO A 175 1.73 14.78 0.26
N GLN A 176 2.29 14.89 -0.93
CA GLN A 176 1.84 15.74 -2.03
C GLN A 176 1.75 14.90 -3.29
N GLU A 177 0.68 15.09 -4.07
CA GLU A 177 0.53 14.34 -5.30
C GLU A 177 1.54 14.80 -6.37
N PHE A 178 2.08 13.83 -7.12
CA PHE A 178 3.00 14.14 -8.22
C PHE A 178 2.25 14.70 -9.43
N GLN A 179 2.86 15.69 -10.06
CA GLN A 179 2.37 16.24 -11.32
C GLN A 179 2.88 15.41 -12.50
N PHE A 180 1.97 14.81 -13.25
CA PHE A 180 2.28 14.02 -14.44
C PHE A 180 2.14 14.85 -15.73
N PRO A 181 3.21 15.03 -16.53
CA PRO A 181 3.18 15.89 -17.72
C PRO A 181 2.15 15.48 -18.79
N GLY A 182 1.75 14.21 -18.83
CA GLY A 182 0.76 13.70 -19.79
C GLY A 182 -0.69 13.99 -19.43
N LEU A 183 -0.97 14.45 -18.22
CA LEU A 183 -2.33 14.68 -17.75
C LEU A 183 -2.70 16.17 -17.83
N PRO A 184 -3.96 16.51 -18.19
CA PRO A 184 -4.41 17.90 -18.26
C PRO A 184 -4.40 18.58 -16.90
N GLN A 185 -3.75 19.74 -16.81
CA GLN A 185 -3.61 20.52 -15.58
C GLN A 185 -4.93 20.92 -14.92
N GLN A 186 -6.02 20.99 -15.70
CA GLN A 186 -7.35 21.30 -15.16
C GLN A 186 -7.86 20.27 -14.13
N TYR A 187 -7.30 19.05 -14.13
CA TYR A 187 -7.64 17.99 -13.17
C TYR A 187 -6.65 17.89 -12.01
N PHE A 188 -5.57 18.68 -12.01
CA PHE A 188 -4.62 18.77 -10.91
C PHE A 188 -5.01 19.94 -9.99
N GLN A 189 -5.42 19.62 -8.78
CA GLN A 189 -5.96 20.59 -7.83
C GLN A 189 -4.94 20.95 -6.76
N THR A 190 -5.06 22.18 -6.25
CA THR A 190 -4.36 22.62 -5.03
C THR A 190 -5.39 23.24 -4.09
N ALA A 191 -5.59 22.62 -2.93
CA ALA A 191 -6.55 23.07 -1.91
C ALA A 191 -5.94 22.92 -0.51
N ASP A 192 -6.02 23.96 0.32
CA ASP A 192 -5.49 23.98 1.71
C ASP A 192 -3.99 23.62 1.85
N GLY A 193 -3.22 23.81 0.77
CA GLY A 193 -1.80 23.45 0.68
C GLY A 193 -1.55 21.98 0.32
N TRP A 194 -2.59 21.26 -0.10
CA TRP A 194 -2.53 19.88 -0.59
C TRP A 194 -2.73 19.82 -2.09
N THR A 195 -1.93 19.00 -2.75
CA THR A 195 -2.05 18.69 -4.18
C THR A 195 -2.68 17.32 -4.37
N HIS A 196 -3.53 17.18 -5.40
CA HIS A 196 -4.17 15.92 -5.77
C HIS A 196 -4.72 15.94 -7.20
N TRP A 197 -4.95 14.75 -7.75
CA TRP A 197 -5.72 14.57 -8.96
C TRP A 197 -7.21 14.41 -8.65
N GLN A 198 -8.06 15.16 -9.35
CA GLN A 198 -9.51 15.04 -9.26
C GLN A 198 -10.10 14.92 -10.65
N PHE A 199 -10.73 13.78 -10.93
CA PHE A 199 -11.38 13.50 -12.20
C PHE A 199 -12.90 13.41 -12.01
N ASP A 200 -13.64 14.00 -12.95
CA ASP A 200 -15.09 13.91 -13.05
C ASP A 200 -15.51 13.00 -14.22
N ASP A 201 -16.82 12.85 -14.44
CA ASP A 201 -17.33 12.04 -15.54
C ASP A 201 -16.89 12.56 -16.92
N ALA A 202 -16.62 13.87 -17.04
CA ALA A 202 -16.12 14.47 -18.28
C ALA A 202 -14.68 14.04 -18.60
N ALA A 203 -13.92 13.56 -17.61
CA ALA A 203 -12.59 13.00 -17.81
C ALA A 203 -12.59 11.55 -18.33
N GLN A 204 -13.71 10.83 -18.31
CA GLN A 204 -13.74 9.41 -18.67
C GLN A 204 -13.25 9.11 -20.11
N PRO A 205 -13.60 9.90 -21.15
CA PRO A 205 -13.04 9.68 -22.49
C PRO A 205 -11.51 9.79 -22.51
N LEU A 206 -10.95 10.79 -21.83
CA LEU A 206 -9.50 10.98 -21.72
C LEU A 206 -8.83 9.81 -20.99
N LEU A 207 -9.39 9.37 -19.87
CA LEU A 207 -8.85 8.26 -19.08
C LEU A 207 -8.94 6.93 -19.82
N ARG A 208 -10.04 6.72 -20.57
CA ARG A 208 -10.20 5.58 -21.47
C ARG A 208 -9.13 5.57 -22.54
N ASP A 209 -8.97 6.67 -23.27
CA ASP A 209 -7.99 6.74 -24.36
C ASP A 209 -6.57 6.56 -23.80
N GLY A 210 -6.28 7.17 -22.65
CA GLY A 210 -5.03 6.96 -21.91
C GLY A 210 -4.74 5.49 -21.57
N PHE A 211 -5.76 4.78 -21.07
CA PHE A 211 -5.67 3.35 -20.78
C PHE A 211 -5.48 2.52 -22.05
N VAL A 212 -6.29 2.74 -23.08
CA VAL A 212 -6.26 1.95 -24.32
C VAL A 212 -4.92 2.15 -25.03
N ASP A 213 -4.44 3.39 -25.16
CA ASP A 213 -3.16 3.67 -25.82
C ASP A 213 -1.98 3.05 -25.05
N ALA A 214 -1.99 3.15 -23.72
CA ALA A 214 -1.02 2.46 -22.88
C ALA A 214 -1.11 0.93 -23.02
N MET A 215 -2.32 0.37 -23.08
CA MET A 215 -2.55 -1.05 -23.29
C MET A 215 -1.99 -1.52 -24.63
N CYS A 216 -2.34 -0.84 -25.72
CA CYS A 216 -1.89 -1.19 -27.07
C CYS A 216 -0.37 -1.11 -27.21
N PHE A 217 0.26 -0.14 -26.54
CA PHE A 217 1.71 0.03 -26.55
C PHE A 217 2.45 -1.08 -25.82
N GLN A 218 1.87 -1.60 -24.73
CA GLN A 218 2.58 -2.45 -23.76
C GLN A 218 2.24 -3.93 -23.85
N ARG A 219 0.98 -4.28 -24.13
CA ARG A 219 0.44 -5.61 -23.83
C ARG A 219 0.23 -6.41 -25.11
N ARG A 220 0.57 -7.70 -25.07
CA ARG A 220 0.17 -8.64 -26.12
C ARG A 220 -1.34 -8.93 -26.01
N PRO A 221 -2.01 -9.35 -27.11
CA PRO A 221 -3.45 -9.61 -27.10
C PRO A 221 -3.95 -10.57 -26.00
N ALA A 222 -3.15 -11.58 -25.64
CA ALA A 222 -3.50 -12.52 -24.57
C ALA A 222 -3.55 -11.88 -23.17
N TYR A 223 -3.05 -10.66 -22.99
CA TYR A 223 -3.02 -9.92 -21.73
C TYR A 223 -3.90 -8.66 -21.75
N TYR A 224 -4.82 -8.55 -22.73
CA TYR A 224 -5.87 -7.54 -22.68
C TYR A 224 -6.90 -7.92 -21.61
N SER A 225 -7.44 -6.92 -20.92
CA SER A 225 -8.55 -7.16 -19.99
C SER A 225 -9.80 -7.53 -20.80
N THR A 226 -10.56 -8.51 -20.31
CA THR A 226 -11.85 -8.90 -20.89
C THR A 226 -12.91 -7.81 -20.77
N ASP A 227 -12.69 -6.82 -19.90
CA ASP A 227 -13.59 -5.70 -19.64
C ASP A 227 -13.38 -4.51 -20.58
N VAL A 228 -12.38 -4.60 -21.46
CA VAL A 228 -12.14 -3.60 -22.51
C VAL A 228 -13.12 -3.83 -23.66
N ALA A 229 -13.65 -2.74 -24.20
CA ALA A 229 -14.59 -2.80 -25.31
C ALA A 229 -13.95 -3.49 -26.54
N PRO A 230 -14.67 -4.36 -27.27
CA PRO A 230 -14.13 -5.07 -28.43
C PRO A 230 -13.51 -4.15 -29.49
N GLU A 231 -14.09 -2.97 -29.71
CA GLU A 231 -13.57 -1.95 -30.62
C GLU A 231 -12.19 -1.41 -30.19
N ASP A 232 -11.96 -1.25 -28.89
CA ASP A 232 -10.68 -0.77 -28.35
C ASP A 232 -9.62 -1.88 -28.39
N ALA A 233 -10.00 -3.12 -28.11
CA ALA A 233 -9.12 -4.27 -28.28
C ALA A 233 -8.72 -4.47 -29.76
N ALA A 234 -9.65 -4.26 -30.69
CA ALA A 234 -9.38 -4.31 -32.13
C ALA A 234 -8.40 -3.21 -32.55
N ARG A 235 -8.56 -1.99 -32.04
CA ARG A 235 -7.64 -0.86 -32.27
C ARG A 235 -6.20 -1.20 -31.92
N CYS A 236 -5.98 -1.94 -30.82
CA CYS A 236 -4.64 -2.34 -30.44
C CYS A 236 -3.97 -3.31 -31.41
N SER A 237 -4.75 -4.12 -32.13
CA SER A 237 -4.19 -5.09 -33.10
C SER A 237 -3.57 -4.39 -34.31
N GLU A 238 -4.02 -3.16 -34.63
CA GLU A 238 -3.53 -2.38 -35.77
C GLU A 238 -2.18 -1.70 -35.50
N VAL A 239 -1.82 -1.50 -34.23
CA VAL A 239 -0.59 -0.81 -33.80
C VAL A 239 0.52 -1.77 -33.34
N LEU A 240 0.23 -3.07 -33.32
CA LEU A 240 1.27 -4.09 -33.16
C LEU A 240 2.24 -4.01 -34.33
N VAL A 241 3.50 -4.33 -34.07
CA VAL A 241 4.53 -4.35 -35.10
C VAL A 241 5.22 -5.70 -35.03
N ASP A 242 5.14 -6.43 -36.14
CA ASP A 242 5.49 -7.84 -36.25
C ASP A 242 4.75 -8.74 -35.25
N GLY A 243 3.52 -8.35 -34.88
CA GLY A 243 2.67 -9.08 -33.93
C GLY A 243 2.97 -8.80 -32.46
N GLU A 244 3.95 -7.95 -32.16
CA GLU A 244 4.36 -7.62 -30.79
C GLU A 244 4.11 -6.14 -30.44
N PRO A 245 3.88 -5.83 -29.15
CA PRO A 245 3.70 -4.45 -28.68
C PRO A 245 4.96 -3.61 -28.92
N ALA A 246 4.78 -2.32 -29.23
CA ALA A 246 5.90 -1.43 -29.53
C ALA A 246 6.90 -1.30 -28.38
N MET A 247 6.45 -1.43 -27.13
CA MET A 247 7.32 -1.43 -25.95
C MET A 247 8.37 -2.54 -25.98
N GLU A 248 8.08 -3.72 -26.55
CA GLU A 248 9.01 -4.86 -26.55
C GLU A 248 10.24 -4.65 -27.46
N ARG A 249 10.20 -3.62 -28.33
CA ARG A 249 11.36 -3.18 -29.11
C ARG A 249 12.24 -2.17 -28.38
N LEU A 250 11.82 -1.72 -27.20
CA LEU A 250 12.56 -0.71 -26.45
C LEU A 250 13.56 -1.37 -25.52
N ILE A 251 14.71 -0.73 -25.37
CA ILE A 251 15.79 -1.17 -24.50
C ILE A 251 16.06 -0.10 -23.44
N TRP A 252 16.34 -0.56 -22.22
CA TRP A 252 16.90 0.26 -21.16
C TRP A 252 17.96 -0.54 -20.43
N ASP A 253 19.17 0.02 -20.31
CA ASP A 253 20.30 -0.63 -19.63
C ASP A 253 20.53 -2.07 -20.15
N GLU A 254 20.64 -2.21 -21.47
CA GLU A 254 20.81 -3.48 -22.21
C GLU A 254 19.65 -4.49 -22.07
N ARG A 255 18.60 -4.15 -21.33
CA ARG A 255 17.44 -5.02 -21.09
C ARG A 255 16.26 -4.61 -21.96
N PRO A 256 15.69 -5.50 -22.77
CA PRO A 256 14.43 -5.22 -23.45
C PRO A 256 13.31 -5.00 -22.43
N LEU A 257 12.45 -4.03 -22.73
CA LEU A 257 11.25 -3.77 -21.95
C LEU A 257 10.17 -4.81 -22.25
N MET A 258 9.36 -5.13 -21.26
CA MET A 258 8.21 -6.03 -21.41
C MET A 258 7.18 -5.72 -20.34
N TYR A 259 5.90 -5.95 -20.64
CA TYR A 259 4.83 -5.69 -19.68
C TYR A 259 5.01 -6.55 -18.43
N GLY A 260 4.90 -5.94 -17.25
CA GLY A 260 5.21 -6.62 -15.99
C GLY A 260 4.43 -7.93 -15.80
N TYR A 261 3.17 -7.97 -16.20
CA TYR A 261 2.34 -9.17 -16.11
C TYR A 261 2.75 -10.26 -17.11
N THR A 262 3.18 -9.89 -18.32
CA THR A 262 3.76 -10.84 -19.27
C THR A 262 5.02 -11.47 -18.71
N ILE A 263 5.90 -10.67 -18.08
CA ILE A 263 7.12 -11.18 -17.43
C ILE A 263 6.77 -12.21 -16.33
N ILE A 264 5.81 -11.88 -15.46
CA ILE A 264 5.45 -12.71 -14.31
C ILE A 264 4.82 -14.05 -14.74
N ASN A 265 4.03 -14.06 -15.81
CA ASN A 265 3.31 -15.25 -16.26
C ASN A 265 4.12 -16.14 -17.20
N GLU A 266 5.07 -15.59 -17.97
CA GLU A 266 5.82 -16.36 -18.96
C GLU A 266 7.21 -16.80 -18.50
N PHE A 267 7.78 -16.16 -17.46
CA PHE A 267 9.16 -16.42 -17.04
C PHE A 267 9.26 -16.80 -15.57
N LEU A 268 9.84 -17.98 -15.32
CA LEU A 268 10.23 -18.40 -13.98
C LEU A 268 11.37 -17.51 -13.42
N PRO A 269 11.52 -17.43 -12.09
CA PRO A 269 12.66 -16.75 -11.47
C PRO A 269 14.00 -17.30 -12.02
N GLY A 270 14.77 -16.44 -12.69
CA GLY A 270 16.00 -16.88 -13.36
C GLY A 270 16.65 -15.82 -14.25
N PRO A 271 17.76 -16.17 -14.94
CA PRO A 271 18.48 -15.26 -15.83
C PRO A 271 17.60 -14.65 -16.91
N GLU A 272 16.69 -15.44 -17.51
CA GLU A 272 15.77 -14.96 -18.55
C GLU A 272 14.84 -13.87 -18.02
N ARG A 273 14.22 -14.07 -16.85
CA ARG A 273 13.39 -13.04 -16.21
C ARG A 273 14.21 -11.80 -15.87
N ARG A 274 15.43 -11.97 -15.35
CA ARG A 274 16.32 -10.84 -14.99
C ARG A 274 16.78 -10.04 -16.20
N ALA A 275 16.91 -10.65 -17.37
CA ALA A 275 17.30 -9.98 -18.61
C ALA A 275 16.23 -8.99 -19.12
N ARG A 276 15.01 -8.97 -18.56
CA ARG A 276 13.90 -8.12 -19.01
C ARG A 276 13.61 -7.00 -18.02
N LYS A 277 13.28 -5.81 -18.52
CA LYS A 277 12.84 -4.68 -17.69
C LYS A 277 11.32 -4.56 -17.74
N SER A 278 10.67 -4.47 -16.58
CA SER A 278 9.22 -4.31 -16.53
C SER A 278 8.80 -2.88 -16.91
N GLY A 279 7.79 -2.77 -17.77
CA GLY A 279 6.99 -1.56 -17.96
C GLY A 279 5.61 -1.70 -17.30
N GLY A 280 5.16 -0.65 -16.62
CA GLY A 280 3.84 -0.48 -16.04
C GLY A 280 3.03 0.62 -16.73
N SER A 281 1.82 0.87 -16.24
CA SER A 281 0.87 1.83 -16.81
C SER A 281 0.41 2.82 -15.76
N LEU A 282 0.27 4.09 -16.14
CA LEU A 282 -0.31 5.14 -15.30
C LEU A 282 -1.82 4.98 -15.14
N PHE A 283 -2.47 4.27 -16.08
CA PHE A 283 -3.92 4.11 -16.13
C PHE A 283 -4.33 2.70 -15.73
N ASP A 284 -5.51 2.64 -15.12
CA ASP A 284 -6.18 1.42 -14.67
C ASP A 284 -7.64 1.42 -15.12
N LEU A 285 -8.22 0.22 -15.18
CA LEU A 285 -9.62 -0.02 -15.50
C LEU A 285 -10.26 -0.70 -14.30
N ARG A 286 -11.47 -0.28 -13.95
CA ARG A 286 -12.29 -0.93 -12.92
C ARG A 286 -13.73 -1.12 -13.38
N ILE A 287 -14.40 -2.11 -12.80
CA ILE A 287 -15.84 -2.28 -12.95
C ILE A 287 -16.54 -1.71 -11.71
N ARG A 288 -17.49 -0.80 -11.92
CA ARG A 288 -18.36 -0.25 -10.87
C ARG A 288 -19.81 -0.33 -11.34
N ASP A 289 -20.66 -0.97 -10.55
CA ASP A 289 -22.09 -1.15 -10.86
C ASP A 289 -22.35 -1.77 -12.25
N GLY A 290 -21.47 -2.69 -12.66
CA GLY A 290 -21.53 -3.35 -13.97
C GLY A 290 -21.06 -2.48 -15.15
N GLN A 291 -20.53 -1.29 -14.89
CA GLN A 291 -19.97 -0.39 -15.89
C GLN A 291 -18.46 -0.26 -15.76
N THR A 292 -17.78 -0.25 -16.91
CA THR A 292 -16.34 0.02 -17.00
C THR A 292 -16.07 1.50 -16.71
N GLN A 293 -15.18 1.77 -15.76
CA GLN A 293 -14.66 3.09 -15.44
C GLN A 293 -13.13 3.08 -15.55
N TYR A 294 -12.59 4.18 -16.06
CA TYR A 294 -11.15 4.38 -16.21
C TYR A 294 -10.64 5.37 -15.17
N ARG A 295 -9.43 5.14 -14.66
CA ARG A 295 -8.80 5.96 -13.61
C ARG A 295 -7.28 5.94 -13.72
N LEU A 296 -6.61 6.74 -12.90
CA LEU A 296 -5.19 6.54 -12.65
C LEU A 296 -4.99 5.27 -11.81
N TYR A 297 -3.82 4.66 -11.93
CA TYR A 297 -3.52 3.43 -11.23
C TYR A 297 -3.12 3.71 -9.77
N ASP A 298 -4.11 3.85 -8.90
CA ASP A 298 -3.96 4.27 -7.50
C ASP A 298 -2.89 3.45 -6.74
N ARG A 299 -2.81 2.14 -6.97
CA ARG A 299 -1.78 1.29 -6.32
C ARG A 299 -0.36 1.67 -6.74
N ALA A 300 -0.15 1.99 -8.02
CA ALA A 300 1.15 2.44 -8.49
C ALA A 300 1.51 3.81 -7.90
N LEU A 301 0.53 4.73 -7.85
CA LEU A 301 0.70 6.06 -7.25
C LEU A 301 1.07 5.98 -5.77
N ARG A 302 0.42 5.11 -4.98
CA ARG A 302 0.80 4.86 -3.57
C ARG A 302 2.25 4.42 -3.42
N GLY A 303 2.70 3.50 -4.26
CA GLY A 303 4.08 3.05 -4.24
C GLY A 303 5.04 4.21 -4.48
N MET A 304 4.70 5.14 -5.38
CA MET A 304 5.54 6.29 -5.69
C MET A 304 5.71 7.25 -4.50
N HIS A 305 4.67 7.49 -3.69
CA HIS A 305 4.75 8.36 -2.49
C HIS A 305 5.68 7.82 -1.40
N SER A 306 5.99 6.53 -1.40
CA SER A 306 7.03 6.00 -0.50
C SER A 306 8.46 6.38 -0.91
N ALA A 307 8.64 6.93 -2.11
CA ALA A 307 9.95 7.30 -2.65
C ALA A 307 10.48 8.64 -2.13
N ASP A 308 9.59 9.58 -1.81
CA ASP A 308 9.90 10.90 -1.24
C ASP A 308 9.49 11.07 0.23
N ALA A 309 8.92 10.02 0.82
CA ALA A 309 8.66 9.90 2.25
C ALA A 309 9.87 10.11 3.19
N PRO A 310 11.12 9.72 2.85
CA PRO A 310 12.24 9.90 3.77
C PRO A 310 12.55 11.39 4.08
N PHE A 311 12.78 11.70 5.34
CA PHE A 311 13.29 13.00 5.79
C PHE A 311 14.78 13.13 5.45
N ALA A 312 15.20 14.30 5.00
CA ALA A 312 16.56 14.53 4.49
C ALA A 312 17.01 15.98 4.66
N ILE A 313 18.32 16.18 4.69
CA ILE A 313 18.98 17.48 4.84
C ILE A 313 19.33 18.16 3.50
N GLU A 314 19.26 17.43 2.39
CA GLU A 314 19.63 17.91 1.05
C GLU A 314 18.52 17.58 0.04
N ASP A 315 18.37 18.41 -1.00
CA ASP A 315 17.45 18.12 -2.10
C ASP A 315 17.92 16.89 -2.89
N PHE A 316 16.98 16.06 -3.33
CA PHE A 316 17.27 14.90 -4.16
C PHE A 316 16.98 15.21 -5.63
N ALA A 317 18.03 15.50 -6.41
CA ALA A 317 17.92 16.06 -7.76
C ALA A 317 17.11 15.20 -8.75
N ASP A 318 17.26 13.88 -8.66
CA ASP A 318 16.67 12.92 -9.61
C ASP A 318 15.40 12.26 -9.06
N GLY A 319 14.59 12.99 -8.26
CA GLY A 319 13.38 12.45 -7.62
C GLY A 319 12.36 11.89 -8.60
N LEU A 320 11.79 12.74 -9.46
CA LEU A 320 10.88 12.33 -10.54
C LEU A 320 11.54 12.55 -11.88
N GLU A 321 11.70 11.48 -12.65
CA GLU A 321 12.29 11.52 -13.99
C GLU A 321 11.24 11.23 -15.06
N VAL A 322 11.37 11.90 -16.20
CA VAL A 322 10.56 11.63 -17.39
C VAL A 322 11.44 11.04 -18.47
N TYR A 323 11.01 9.94 -19.06
CA TYR A 323 11.71 9.22 -20.12
C TYR A 323 10.87 9.17 -21.39
N ARG A 324 11.56 9.10 -22.53
CA ARG A 324 10.93 8.85 -23.84
C ARG A 324 11.76 7.87 -24.66
N PRO A 325 11.11 7.07 -25.53
CA PRO A 325 11.80 6.30 -26.55
C PRO A 325 12.53 7.24 -27.54
N ARG A 326 13.81 6.98 -27.80
CA ARG A 326 14.58 7.58 -28.90
C ARG A 326 15.42 6.48 -29.55
N ASP A 327 15.23 6.26 -30.84
CA ASP A 327 15.96 5.24 -31.61
C ASP A 327 15.95 3.83 -30.96
N GLY A 328 14.81 3.44 -30.38
CA GLY A 328 14.65 2.14 -29.70
C GLY A 328 15.20 2.09 -28.26
N VAL A 329 15.70 3.21 -27.72
CA VAL A 329 16.26 3.27 -26.37
C VAL A 329 15.47 4.24 -25.49
N MET A 330 15.17 3.83 -24.25
CA MET A 330 14.57 4.73 -23.26
C MET A 330 15.59 5.75 -22.78
N SER A 331 15.36 7.02 -23.10
CA SER A 331 16.26 8.13 -22.79
C SER A 331 15.59 9.12 -21.84
N ARG A 332 16.29 9.52 -20.77
CA ARG A 332 15.83 10.55 -19.83
C ARG A 332 15.68 11.89 -20.54
N GLN A 333 14.55 12.55 -20.34
CA GLN A 333 14.21 13.84 -20.92
C GLN A 333 14.34 14.98 -19.90
N SER A 334 13.87 14.73 -18.68
CA SER A 334 13.91 15.70 -17.58
C SER A 334 13.94 14.97 -16.24
N ALA A 335 14.35 15.71 -15.21
CA ALA A 335 14.27 15.31 -13.82
C ALA A 335 13.75 16.50 -12.99
N SER A 336 12.95 16.20 -11.98
CA SER A 336 12.43 17.14 -10.99
C SER A 336 12.89 16.71 -9.60
N PRO A 337 13.42 17.63 -8.78
CA PRO A 337 13.96 17.27 -7.48
C PRO A 337 12.86 17.01 -6.44
N PHE A 338 13.18 16.20 -5.44
CA PHE A 338 12.46 16.22 -4.16
C PHE A 338 13.13 17.20 -3.22
N ALA A 339 12.36 18.15 -2.69
CA ALA A 339 12.86 19.12 -1.72
C ALA A 339 13.27 18.41 -0.42
N ALA A 340 14.28 18.94 0.26
CA ALA A 340 14.67 18.48 1.59
C ALA A 340 13.57 18.79 2.62
N VAL A 341 13.28 17.81 3.48
CA VAL A 341 12.47 18.00 4.68
C VAL A 341 13.28 17.45 5.85
N SER A 342 13.84 18.36 6.64
CA SER A 342 14.81 18.02 7.69
C SER A 342 14.22 18.06 9.10
N ALA A 343 12.89 18.22 9.25
CA ALA A 343 12.28 18.33 10.56
C ALA A 343 10.93 17.62 10.63
N PHE A 344 10.66 17.04 11.80
CA PHE A 344 9.40 16.40 12.14
C PHE A 344 8.85 16.96 13.46
N THR A 345 7.54 17.13 13.55
CA THR A 345 6.82 17.35 14.81
C THR A 345 5.44 16.72 14.75
N ASP A 346 5.02 16.04 15.82
CA ASP A 346 3.66 15.48 15.93
C ASP A 346 2.61 16.52 16.39
N GLU A 347 3.02 17.77 16.61
CA GLU A 347 2.12 18.89 16.94
C GLU A 347 1.10 19.16 15.83
N ARG A 348 -0.15 19.44 16.23
CA ARG A 348 -1.18 19.84 15.28
C ARG A 348 -0.90 21.26 14.72
N PRO A 349 -1.21 21.52 13.43
CA PRO A 349 -1.72 20.56 12.46
C PRO A 349 -0.59 19.71 11.89
N ASN A 350 -0.60 18.41 12.20
CA ASN A 350 0.36 17.47 11.65
C ASN A 350 -0.04 17.18 10.20
N ARG A 351 0.90 17.39 9.27
CA ARG A 351 0.65 17.35 7.83
C ARG A 351 1.41 16.19 7.20
N TYR A 352 1.25 14.99 7.77
CA TYR A 352 1.85 13.74 7.28
C TYR A 352 0.85 12.82 6.59
N GLN A 353 -0.34 13.36 6.33
CA GLN A 353 -1.42 12.68 5.66
C GLN A 353 -2.18 13.69 4.83
N ASN A 354 -2.15 13.51 3.52
CA ASN A 354 -2.96 14.30 2.62
C ASN A 354 -4.42 13.79 2.68
N PRO A 355 -5.40 14.66 3.01
CA PRO A 355 -6.80 14.25 3.16
C PRO A 355 -7.43 13.73 1.87
N THR A 356 -6.80 14.01 0.72
CA THR A 356 -7.23 13.55 -0.61
C THR A 356 -6.42 12.36 -1.13
N LEU A 357 -5.35 11.96 -0.44
CA LEU A 357 -4.57 10.74 -0.72
C LEU A 357 -4.64 9.80 0.49
N PRO A 358 -5.75 9.06 0.68
CA PRO A 358 -6.01 8.33 1.92
C PRO A 358 -5.02 7.20 2.26
N PHE A 359 -4.08 6.92 1.36
CA PHE A 359 -3.11 5.83 1.47
C PHE A 359 -1.64 6.29 1.47
N GLY A 360 -1.39 7.61 1.45
CA GLY A 360 -0.04 8.19 1.30
C GLY A 360 0.55 8.72 2.61
N GLY A 361 0.29 8.12 3.76
CA GLY A 361 0.83 8.62 5.02
C GLY A 361 0.21 8.03 6.29
N ALA A 362 0.40 8.72 7.41
CA ALA A 362 -0.02 8.28 8.74
C ALA A 362 -0.76 9.38 9.53
N ASP A 363 -1.85 8.99 10.20
CA ASP A 363 -2.56 9.79 11.20
C ASP A 363 -1.84 9.62 12.54
N ILE A 364 -0.97 10.59 12.85
CA ILE A 364 -0.11 10.54 14.03
C ILE A 364 -0.81 11.27 15.20
N PRO A 365 -0.87 10.69 16.42
CA PRO A 365 -1.37 11.41 17.58
C PRO A 365 -0.35 12.46 18.05
N GLU A 366 -0.82 13.54 18.67
CA GLU A 366 0.06 14.53 19.32
C GLU A 366 0.61 13.93 20.61
N ALA A 367 1.85 13.44 20.58
CA ALA A 367 2.55 12.85 21.72
C ALA A 367 3.71 13.74 22.23
N GLY A 368 3.96 14.88 21.58
CA GLY A 368 4.99 15.85 21.96
C GLY A 368 6.38 15.51 21.41
N PHE A 369 6.48 14.56 20.47
CA PHE A 369 7.74 14.17 19.84
C PHE A 369 8.08 15.05 18.64
N SER A 370 9.33 15.48 18.57
CA SER A 370 9.87 16.17 17.39
C SER A 370 11.35 15.86 17.22
N TYR A 371 11.84 15.98 15.98
CA TYR A 371 13.27 15.94 15.70
C TYR A 371 13.65 16.88 14.56
N THR A 372 14.93 17.25 14.52
CA THR A 372 15.59 17.88 13.37
C THR A 372 16.77 17.04 12.90
N LEU A 373 17.03 17.10 11.61
CA LEU A 373 18.15 16.46 10.94
C LEU A 373 19.20 17.51 10.60
N GLU A 374 20.44 17.19 10.92
CA GLU A 374 21.60 18.05 10.69
C GLU A 374 22.75 17.22 10.10
N PRO A 375 23.70 17.84 9.38
CA PRO A 375 24.92 17.16 8.97
C PRO A 375 25.67 16.56 10.19
N PRO A 376 26.36 15.43 10.03
CA PRO A 376 27.20 14.86 11.08
C PRO A 376 28.22 15.87 11.61
N GLU A 377 28.45 15.87 12.92
CA GLU A 377 29.48 16.72 13.52
C GLU A 377 30.89 16.26 13.11
N PRO A 378 31.89 17.15 13.11
CA PRO A 378 33.29 16.78 12.82
C PRO A 378 33.87 15.66 13.72
N ARG A 379 33.26 15.41 14.88
CA ARG A 379 33.64 14.37 15.84
C ARG A 379 32.75 13.12 15.79
N ALA A 380 31.80 13.06 14.87
CA ALA A 380 30.93 11.91 14.70
C ALA A 380 31.75 10.65 14.34
N PRO A 381 31.32 9.44 14.75
CA PRO A 381 31.94 8.20 14.31
C PRO A 381 32.01 8.10 12.79
N GLU A 382 33.05 7.43 12.28
CA GLU A 382 33.18 7.14 10.85
C GLU A 382 31.94 6.38 10.34
N GLY A 383 31.41 6.80 9.18
CA GLY A 383 30.19 6.24 8.61
C GLY A 383 28.88 6.85 9.15
N SER A 384 28.95 7.91 9.97
CA SER A 384 27.75 8.68 10.33
C SER A 384 27.24 9.47 9.12
N GLU A 385 25.95 9.31 8.79
CA GLU A 385 25.33 9.96 7.62
C GLU A 385 24.49 11.20 8.00
N VAL A 386 23.85 11.18 9.17
CA VAL A 386 22.98 12.27 9.64
C VAL A 386 22.98 12.34 11.17
N ARG A 387 22.93 13.55 11.73
CA ARG A 387 22.67 13.78 13.15
C ARG A 387 21.17 13.98 13.35
N VAL A 388 20.60 13.28 14.32
CA VAL A 388 19.19 13.41 14.71
C VAL A 388 19.10 14.08 16.08
N ASP A 389 18.63 15.31 16.12
CA ASP A 389 18.39 16.05 17.35
C ASP A 389 16.91 15.93 17.72
N PHE A 390 16.58 15.05 18.67
CA PHE A 390 15.19 14.76 19.06
C PHE A 390 14.84 15.30 20.45
N ARG A 391 13.54 15.53 20.68
CA ARG A 391 13.00 15.97 21.97
C ARG A 391 11.59 15.45 22.19
N TRP A 392 11.25 15.31 23.48
CA TRP A 392 9.89 15.12 23.98
C TRP A 392 9.53 16.33 24.83
N ARG A 393 8.31 16.86 24.65
CA ARG A 393 7.80 18.01 25.41
C ARG A 393 7.20 17.63 26.75
#